data_AF-A0A426VYK9-F1
#
_entry.id   AF-A0A426VYK9-F1
#
_cell.length_a   1.000
_cell.length_b   1.000
_cell.length_c   1.000
_cell.angle_alpha   90.00
_cell.angle_beta   90.00
_cell.angle_gamma   90.00
#
_symmetry.space_group_name_H-M   'P 1'
#
loop_
_entity.id
_entity.type
_entity.pdbx_description
1 polymer ?
#
loop_
_entity_poly.entity_id
_entity_poly.type
_entity_poly.pdbx_seq_one_letter_code
_entity_poly.pdbx_strand_id
1 'polypeptide(L)'
;MKKVFIFSVFFSLCVSSLSADALKNSLTNMLNTKESTPSMVDLSSINMNGKSKSVKKLRKKRSGRSVVAIVNGHKILKKEADAHLKKRTRGKISDFDLLPKKQRFMLIREMALPILALESAKKEISPEEKEVLYSRTWMQKEALKIKITDEQAQKVYDQIKQRSQEKNTTANFPEFEKIKNRIKSQMLEKQIISKLMKDVKIKVEEINQ
;
A
#
# COMPACT_ATOMS: atom_id res chain seq x y z
N MET A 1 -20.78 -29.69 23.92
CA MET A 1 -19.70 -28.74 24.26
C MET A 1 -19.09 -28.20 22.97
N LYS A 2 -19.48 -27.01 22.51
CA LYS A 2 -18.92 -26.38 21.31
C LYS A 2 -17.68 -25.59 21.73
N LYS A 3 -16.51 -25.99 21.21
CA LYS A 3 -15.23 -25.34 21.47
C LYS A 3 -15.19 -24.01 20.73
N VAL A 4 -15.22 -22.89 21.45
CA VAL A 4 -14.99 -21.56 20.89
C VAL A 4 -13.48 -21.41 20.70
N PHE A 5 -13.03 -21.50 19.45
CA PHE A 5 -11.66 -21.16 19.08
C PHE A 5 -11.51 -19.63 19.09
N ILE A 6 -10.89 -19.10 20.14
CA ILE A 6 -10.41 -17.71 20.16
C ILE A 6 -9.18 -17.67 19.24
N PHE A 7 -9.40 -17.32 17.98
CA PHE A 7 -8.31 -17.04 17.04
C PHE A 7 -7.59 -15.77 17.52
N SER A 8 -6.42 -15.95 18.14
CA SER A 8 -5.51 -14.84 18.40
C SER A 8 -5.09 -14.24 17.06
N VAL A 9 -5.48 -12.98 16.83
CA VAL A 9 -5.20 -12.25 15.60
C VAL A 9 -3.72 -11.90 15.58
N PHE A 10 -2.88 -12.83 15.14
CA PHE A 10 -1.48 -12.57 14.87
C PHE A 10 -1.36 -11.59 13.71
N PHE A 11 -0.92 -10.38 14.04
CA PHE A 11 -0.64 -9.31 13.10
C PHE A 11 0.71 -9.55 12.40
N SER A 12 0.81 -10.63 11.61
CA SER A 12 1.99 -10.86 10.77
C SER A 12 1.79 -10.16 9.42
N LEU A 13 2.53 -9.07 9.22
CA LEU A 13 2.60 -8.32 7.98
C LEU A 13 3.68 -8.92 7.08
N CYS A 14 3.31 -9.74 6.10
CA CYS A 14 4.17 -9.98 4.95
C CYS A 14 3.85 -8.94 3.87
N VAL A 15 4.59 -7.83 3.87
CA VAL A 15 4.62 -6.90 2.73
C VAL A 15 5.86 -7.25 1.92
N SER A 16 5.71 -8.08 0.89
CA SER A 16 6.79 -8.33 -0.07
C SER A 16 6.96 -7.11 -0.98
N SER A 17 7.84 -6.19 -0.58
CA SER A 17 8.32 -5.08 -1.41
C SER A 17 9.38 -5.54 -2.44
N LEU A 18 9.16 -6.67 -3.10
CA LEU A 18 10.11 -7.25 -4.06
C LEU A 18 9.50 -7.17 -5.45
N SER A 19 9.76 -6.06 -6.16
CA SER A 19 9.75 -5.92 -7.65
C SER A 19 9.71 -4.45 -8.13
N ALA A 20 9.80 -3.46 -7.24
CA ALA A 20 9.67 -2.05 -7.63
C ALA A 20 10.98 -1.46 -8.21
N ASP A 21 12.14 -1.95 -7.80
CA ASP A 21 13.42 -1.29 -8.08
C ASP A 21 13.96 -1.49 -9.49
N ALA A 22 13.71 -2.65 -10.13
CA ALA A 22 14.17 -2.90 -11.49
C ALA A 22 13.57 -1.92 -12.52
N LEU A 23 12.28 -1.59 -12.38
CA LEU A 23 11.61 -0.64 -13.26
C LEU A 23 12.05 0.81 -12.99
N LYS A 24 12.22 1.15 -11.71
CA LYS A 24 12.71 2.48 -11.29
C LYS A 24 14.12 2.73 -11.82
N ASN A 25 15.03 1.77 -11.67
CA ASN A 25 16.41 1.89 -12.13
C ASN A 25 16.49 1.98 -13.66
N SER A 26 15.67 1.21 -14.39
CA SER A 26 15.59 1.29 -15.85
C SER A 26 15.09 2.65 -16.36
N LEU A 27 14.07 3.23 -15.73
CA LEU A 27 13.56 4.56 -16.10
C LEU A 27 14.52 5.70 -15.72
N THR A 28 15.27 5.55 -14.64
CA THR A 28 16.19 6.59 -14.14
C THR A 28 17.50 6.61 -14.94
N ASN A 29 18.04 5.44 -15.30
CA ASN A 29 19.27 5.34 -16.09
C ASN A 29 19.14 5.94 -17.49
N MET A 30 17.95 5.86 -18.10
CA MET A 30 17.70 6.41 -19.44
C MET A 30 17.50 7.94 -19.45
N LEU A 31 17.26 8.56 -18.29
CA LEU A 31 17.21 10.03 -18.15
C LEU A 31 18.61 10.65 -18.03
N ASN A 32 19.59 9.86 -17.58
CA ASN A 32 20.97 10.31 -17.40
C ASN A 32 21.84 10.15 -18.66
N THR A 33 21.33 9.52 -19.72
CA THR A 33 22.03 9.38 -21.03
C THR A 33 21.81 10.58 -21.96
N LYS A 34 21.59 11.79 -21.42
CA LYS A 34 21.63 13.00 -22.25
C LYS A 34 23.08 13.47 -22.36
N GLU A 35 23.63 13.23 -23.55
CA GLU A 35 24.67 14.00 -24.24
C GLU A 35 25.19 15.21 -23.44
N SER A 36 26.41 15.08 -22.91
CA SER A 36 27.11 16.19 -22.28
C SER A 36 28.39 16.47 -23.07
N THR A 37 28.23 17.19 -24.17
CA THR A 37 29.18 18.22 -24.62
C THR A 37 28.37 19.36 -25.26
N PRO A 38 28.68 20.64 -24.96
CA PRO A 38 28.00 21.77 -25.58
C PRO A 38 28.60 21.95 -26.99
N SER A 39 28.05 21.25 -27.98
CA SER A 39 28.39 21.51 -29.37
C SER A 39 27.73 22.82 -29.79
N MET A 40 28.57 23.80 -30.11
CA MET A 40 28.20 25.06 -30.75
C MET A 40 27.31 24.76 -31.98
N VAL A 41 26.17 25.45 -32.10
CA VAL A 41 25.22 25.20 -33.19
C VAL A 41 25.82 25.64 -34.51
N ASP A 42 26.22 24.68 -35.34
CA ASP A 42 26.67 24.95 -36.71
C ASP A 42 25.46 25.26 -37.61
N LEU A 43 25.39 26.51 -38.09
CA LEU A 43 24.33 27.02 -38.96
C LEU A 43 24.73 27.01 -40.45
N SER A 44 25.90 26.47 -40.80
CA SER A 44 26.45 26.49 -42.17
C SER A 44 25.65 25.64 -43.18
N SER A 45 24.70 24.83 -42.72
CA SER A 45 23.93 23.90 -43.55
C SER A 45 22.45 24.27 -43.76
N ILE A 46 22.05 25.51 -43.43
CA ILE A 46 20.68 25.97 -43.69
C ILE A 46 20.49 26.26 -45.19
N ASN A 47 20.02 25.25 -45.91
CA ASN A 47 19.63 25.37 -47.31
C ASN A 47 18.30 26.16 -47.41
N MET A 48 18.38 27.45 -47.80
CA MET A 48 17.24 28.36 -47.96
C MET A 48 16.21 27.91 -49.02
N ASN A 49 16.56 26.94 -49.88
CA ASN A 49 15.66 26.35 -50.87
C ASN A 49 15.27 24.89 -50.57
N GLY A 50 15.52 24.40 -49.35
CA GLY A 50 15.16 23.04 -48.95
C GLY A 50 13.65 22.88 -48.74
N LYS A 51 13.00 22.01 -49.53
CA LYS A 51 11.60 21.60 -49.28
C LYS A 51 11.44 21.17 -47.81
N SER A 52 10.41 21.72 -47.15
CA SER A 52 10.11 21.48 -45.73
C SER A 52 10.22 20.00 -45.35
N LYS A 53 11.17 19.66 -44.47
CA LYS A 53 11.21 18.33 -43.83
C LYS A 53 9.89 18.15 -43.06
N SER A 54 9.18 17.07 -43.35
CA SER A 54 7.85 16.78 -42.79
C SER A 54 7.83 17.06 -41.29
N VAL A 55 7.02 18.03 -40.88
CA VAL A 55 6.75 18.35 -39.48
C VAL A 55 6.44 17.03 -38.78
N LYS A 56 7.26 16.64 -37.78
CA LYS A 56 7.00 15.46 -36.94
C LYS A 56 5.56 15.59 -36.46
N LYS A 57 4.65 14.74 -36.99
CA LYS A 57 3.22 14.75 -36.63
C LYS A 57 3.14 14.84 -35.11
N LEU A 58 2.67 15.97 -34.58
CA LEU A 58 2.39 16.12 -33.16
C LEU A 58 1.49 14.94 -32.80
N ARG A 59 2.00 13.99 -32.01
CA ARG A 59 1.20 12.81 -31.65
C ARG A 59 -0.03 13.33 -30.92
N LYS A 60 -1.19 13.23 -31.58
CA LYS A 60 -2.46 13.66 -30.99
C LYS A 60 -2.60 12.96 -29.64
N LYS A 61 -2.60 13.74 -28.57
CA LYS A 61 -2.78 13.25 -27.22
C LYS A 61 -4.17 12.63 -27.13
N ARG A 62 -4.24 11.34 -26.80
CA ARG A 62 -5.54 10.68 -26.59
C ARG A 62 -6.27 11.35 -25.42
N SER A 63 -7.60 11.34 -25.46
CA SER A 63 -8.43 11.87 -24.37
C SER A 63 -8.21 11.06 -23.09
N GLY A 64 -8.40 11.67 -21.92
CA GLY A 64 -8.30 10.97 -20.63
C GLY A 64 -9.32 9.82 -20.47
N ARG A 65 -10.43 9.86 -21.20
CA ARG A 65 -11.48 8.83 -21.19
C ARG A 65 -11.22 7.69 -22.18
N SER A 66 -10.17 7.79 -23.00
CA SER A 66 -9.83 6.76 -23.98
C SER A 66 -9.34 5.50 -23.28
N VAL A 67 -9.85 4.34 -23.68
CA VAL A 67 -9.39 3.04 -23.19
C VAL A 67 -7.99 2.78 -23.74
N VAL A 68 -7.06 2.42 -22.86
CA VAL A 68 -5.66 2.11 -23.23
C VAL A 68 -5.33 0.62 -23.15
N ALA A 69 -6.06 -0.13 -22.34
CA ALA A 69 -5.95 -1.59 -22.22
C ALA A 69 -7.25 -2.18 -21.63
N ILE A 70 -7.43 -3.49 -21.80
CA ILE A 70 -8.51 -4.27 -21.18
C ILE A 70 -7.87 -5.47 -20.49
N VAL A 71 -8.20 -5.69 -19.22
CA VAL A 71 -7.68 -6.78 -18.37
C VAL A 71 -8.89 -7.50 -17.78
N ASN A 72 -9.14 -8.76 -18.17
CA ASN A 72 -10.33 -9.53 -17.74
C ASN A 72 -11.65 -8.73 -17.79
N GLY A 73 -11.89 -8.04 -18.91
CA GLY A 73 -13.07 -7.18 -19.08
C GLY A 73 -13.01 -5.82 -18.37
N HIS A 74 -12.03 -5.61 -17.48
CA HIS A 74 -11.77 -4.33 -16.83
C HIS A 74 -11.06 -3.36 -17.79
N LYS A 75 -11.72 -2.25 -18.13
CA LYS A 75 -11.17 -1.23 -19.03
C LYS A 75 -10.25 -0.31 -18.24
N ILE A 76 -8.97 -0.25 -18.61
CA ILE A 76 -8.02 0.72 -18.07
C ILE A 76 -8.09 1.98 -18.92
N LEU A 77 -8.45 3.09 -18.29
CA LEU A 77 -8.57 4.38 -18.95
C LEU A 77 -7.23 5.10 -18.99
N LYS A 78 -7.03 5.95 -20.01
CA LYS A 78 -5.81 6.76 -20.12
C LYS A 78 -5.56 7.59 -18.86
N LYS A 79 -6.58 8.24 -18.31
CA LYS A 79 -6.46 9.03 -17.07
C LYS A 79 -5.91 8.21 -15.90
N GLU A 80 -6.24 6.93 -15.82
CA GLU A 80 -5.78 6.02 -14.75
C GLU A 80 -4.33 5.64 -14.97
N ALA A 81 -3.95 5.33 -16.22
CA ALA A 81 -2.57 5.06 -16.58
C ALA A 81 -1.68 6.28 -16.37
N ASP A 82 -2.13 7.48 -16.76
CA ASP A 82 -1.45 8.75 -16.54
C ASP A 82 -1.27 9.04 -15.04
N ALA A 83 -2.33 8.84 -14.23
CA ALA A 83 -2.26 9.04 -12.78
C ALA A 83 -1.30 8.05 -12.10
N HIS A 84 -1.35 6.77 -12.50
CA HIS A 84 -0.46 5.74 -11.98
C HIS A 84 1.01 6.04 -12.35
N LEU A 85 1.27 6.44 -13.60
CA LEU A 85 2.58 6.84 -14.08
C LEU A 85 3.12 8.07 -13.33
N LYS A 86 2.28 9.09 -13.12
CA LYS A 86 2.63 10.29 -12.35
C LYS A 86 3.04 9.94 -10.93
N LYS A 87 2.30 9.04 -10.27
CA LYS A 87 2.64 8.57 -8.91
C LYS A 87 3.97 7.81 -8.91
N ARG A 88 4.18 6.90 -9.87
CA ARG A 88 5.38 6.06 -9.95
C ARG A 88 6.65 6.86 -10.21
N THR A 89 6.56 7.88 -11.07
CA THR A 89 7.70 8.71 -11.49
C THR A 89 7.87 9.98 -10.65
N ARG A 90 7.08 10.15 -9.58
CA ARG A 90 7.03 11.39 -8.78
C ARG A 90 6.82 12.64 -9.66
N GLY A 91 6.00 12.51 -10.69
CA GLY A 91 5.67 13.60 -11.60
C GLY A 91 6.63 13.83 -12.76
N LYS A 92 7.76 13.12 -12.86
CA LYS A 92 8.73 13.31 -13.96
C LYS A 92 8.14 12.96 -15.33
N ILE A 93 7.26 11.96 -15.39
CA ILE A 93 6.52 11.58 -16.59
C ILE A 93 5.05 11.44 -16.20
N SER A 94 4.16 12.06 -16.97
CA SER A 94 2.74 12.12 -16.66
C SER A 94 1.82 11.71 -17.81
N ASP A 95 2.36 11.49 -19.01
CA ASP A 95 1.58 11.09 -20.18
C ASP A 95 2.01 9.70 -20.64
N PHE A 96 1.08 8.75 -20.52
CA PHE A 96 1.24 7.37 -20.93
C PHE A 96 1.59 7.23 -22.42
N ASP A 97 1.11 8.14 -23.27
CA ASP A 97 1.34 8.05 -24.72
C ASP A 97 2.78 8.40 -25.14
N LEU A 98 3.52 9.07 -24.25
CA LEU A 98 4.93 9.39 -24.45
C LEU A 98 5.85 8.19 -24.17
N LEU A 99 5.35 7.18 -23.46
CA LEU A 99 6.14 6.01 -23.13
C LEU A 99 6.39 5.11 -24.37
N PRO A 100 7.60 4.55 -24.52
CA PRO A 100 7.88 3.45 -25.44
C PRO A 100 6.91 2.28 -25.26
N LYS A 101 6.64 1.53 -26.34
CA LYS A 101 5.67 0.41 -26.33
C LYS A 101 5.93 -0.61 -25.22
N LYS A 102 7.19 -0.98 -24.99
CA LYS A 102 7.59 -1.91 -23.92
C LYS A 102 7.23 -1.38 -22.52
N GLN A 103 7.50 -0.09 -22.25
CA GLN A 103 7.21 0.53 -20.97
C GLN A 103 5.71 0.70 -20.73
N ARG A 104 4.95 1.02 -21.79
CA ARG A 104 3.48 1.02 -21.73
C ARG A 104 2.94 -0.33 -21.30
N PHE A 105 3.44 -1.41 -21.91
CA PHE A 105 3.04 -2.76 -21.53
C PHE A 105 3.40 -3.10 -20.08
N MET A 106 4.59 -2.74 -19.61
CA MET A 106 5.01 -2.98 -18.23
C MET A 106 4.12 -2.24 -17.23
N LEU A 107 3.79 -0.97 -17.49
CA LEU A 107 2.90 -0.18 -16.64
C LEU A 107 1.49 -0.81 -16.57
N ILE A 108 0.96 -1.24 -17.72
CA ILE A 108 -0.34 -1.93 -17.75
C ILE A 108 -0.31 -3.25 -16.99
N ARG A 109 0.78 -4.03 -17.12
CA ARG A 109 0.95 -5.27 -16.36
C ARG A 109 1.00 -5.01 -14.85
N GLU A 110 1.71 -3.97 -14.41
CA GLU A 110 1.74 -3.55 -13.01
C GLU A 110 0.33 -3.18 -12.51
N MET A 111 -0.42 -2.41 -13.30
CA MET A 111 -1.82 -2.05 -12.99
C MET A 111 -2.78 -3.24 -13.02
N ALA A 112 -2.48 -4.27 -13.82
CA ALA A 112 -3.28 -5.48 -13.92
C ALA A 112 -3.20 -6.33 -12.66
N LEU A 113 -2.04 -6.39 -11.98
CA LEU A 113 -1.84 -7.21 -10.79
C LEU A 113 -2.90 -6.98 -9.69
N PRO A 114 -3.15 -5.75 -9.21
CA PRO A 114 -4.18 -5.53 -8.20
C PRO A 114 -5.61 -5.80 -8.71
N ILE A 115 -5.88 -5.64 -10.02
CA ILE A 115 -7.18 -5.96 -10.62
C ILE A 115 -7.42 -7.47 -10.56
N LEU A 116 -6.43 -8.26 -11.00
CA LEU A 116 -6.49 -9.72 -10.99
C LEU A 116 -6.55 -10.26 -9.56
N ALA A 117 -5.73 -9.72 -8.65
CA ALA A 117 -5.77 -10.11 -7.24
C ALA A 117 -7.13 -9.83 -6.61
N LEU A 118 -7.74 -8.68 -6.90
CA LEU A 118 -9.08 -8.35 -6.41
C LEU A 118 -10.16 -9.27 -7.01
N GLU A 119 -10.03 -9.63 -8.28
CA GLU A 119 -10.95 -10.56 -8.93
C GLU A 119 -10.88 -11.96 -8.30
N SER A 120 -9.68 -12.50 -8.10
CA SER A 120 -9.48 -13.78 -7.41
C SER A 120 -10.00 -13.71 -5.98
N ALA A 121 -9.65 -12.65 -5.24
CA ALA A 121 -10.13 -12.44 -3.87
C ALA A 121 -11.66 -12.41 -3.77
N LYS A 122 -12.36 -11.80 -4.74
CA LYS A 122 -13.83 -11.79 -4.76
C LYS A 122 -14.45 -13.17 -4.96
N LYS A 123 -13.75 -14.07 -5.67
CA LYS A 123 -14.22 -15.44 -5.96
C LYS A 123 -13.95 -16.39 -4.79
N GLU A 124 -12.82 -16.23 -4.12
CA GLU A 124 -12.34 -17.17 -3.10
C GLU A 124 -12.77 -16.80 -1.68
N ILE A 125 -12.91 -15.51 -1.37
CA ILE A 125 -13.21 -15.06 -0.01
C ILE A 125 -14.70 -15.19 0.28
N SER A 126 -15.01 -16.00 1.29
CA SER A 126 -16.36 -16.22 1.82
C SER A 126 -16.94 -14.96 2.50
N PRO A 127 -18.27 -14.89 2.72
CA PRO A 127 -18.88 -13.79 3.45
C PRO A 127 -18.31 -13.59 4.86
N GLU A 128 -18.09 -14.68 5.61
CA GLU A 128 -17.53 -14.63 6.97
C GLU A 128 -16.10 -14.06 6.97
N GLU A 129 -15.26 -14.50 6.02
CA GLU A 129 -13.90 -13.96 5.87
C GLU A 129 -13.91 -12.48 5.46
N LYS A 130 -14.91 -12.02 4.70
CA LYS A 130 -15.08 -10.58 4.37
C LYS A 130 -15.33 -9.76 5.63
N GLU A 131 -16.16 -10.23 6.56
CA GLU A 131 -16.41 -9.54 7.82
C GLU A 131 -15.15 -9.43 8.68
N VAL A 132 -14.37 -10.51 8.74
CA VAL A 132 -13.06 -10.52 9.42
C VAL A 132 -12.09 -9.54 8.74
N LEU A 133 -12.05 -9.49 7.41
CA LEU A 133 -11.21 -8.54 6.68
C LEU A 133 -11.64 -7.09 6.88
N TYR A 134 -12.94 -6.81 6.91
CA TYR A 134 -13.47 -5.46 7.15
C TYR A 134 -13.18 -4.99 8.55
N SER A 135 -13.51 -5.78 9.57
CA SER A 135 -13.21 -5.49 10.96
C SER A 135 -11.71 -5.29 11.18
N ARG A 136 -10.87 -6.18 10.66
CA ARG A 136 -9.40 -6.05 10.74
C ARG A 136 -8.89 -4.79 10.06
N THR A 137 -9.32 -4.51 8.82
CA THR A 137 -8.89 -3.33 8.07
C THR A 137 -9.32 -2.03 8.77
N TRP A 138 -10.51 -2.03 9.36
CA TRP A 138 -10.99 -0.90 10.16
C TRP A 138 -10.15 -0.71 11.43
N MET A 139 -9.88 -1.79 12.19
CA MET A 139 -9.02 -1.72 13.39
C MET A 139 -7.63 -1.20 13.04
N GLN A 140 -7.06 -1.63 11.91
CA GLN A 140 -5.78 -1.12 11.41
C GLN A 140 -5.81 0.39 11.14
N LYS A 141 -6.87 0.90 10.53
CA LYS A 141 -7.03 2.34 10.29
C LYS A 141 -7.17 3.13 11.58
N GLU A 142 -7.87 2.56 12.57
CA GLU A 142 -8.03 3.21 13.87
C GLU A 142 -6.73 3.20 14.67
N ALA A 143 -5.98 2.09 14.62
CA ALA A 143 -4.66 1.94 15.21
C ALA A 143 -3.70 3.06 14.79
N LEU A 144 -3.68 3.41 13.51
CA LEU A 144 -2.81 4.45 12.96
C LEU A 144 -3.08 5.86 13.51
N LYS A 145 -4.28 6.09 14.07
CA LYS A 145 -4.64 7.38 14.69
C LYS A 145 -4.17 7.47 16.14
N ILE A 146 -3.90 6.34 16.76
CA ILE A 146 -3.53 6.24 18.17
C ILE A 146 -2.01 6.25 18.28
N LYS A 147 -1.47 7.19 19.05
CA LYS A 147 -0.04 7.26 19.37
C LYS A 147 0.19 6.78 20.79
N ILE A 148 0.99 5.73 20.95
CA ILE A 148 1.42 5.21 22.26
C ILE A 148 2.89 5.50 22.43
N THR A 149 3.22 6.29 23.44
CA THR A 149 4.60 6.67 23.75
C THR A 149 5.33 5.55 24.49
N ASP A 150 6.66 5.59 24.47
CA ASP A 150 7.50 4.64 25.21
C ASP A 150 7.26 4.74 26.72
N GLU A 151 7.09 5.97 27.23
CA GLU A 151 6.78 6.24 28.63
C GLU A 151 5.47 5.59 29.07
N GLN A 152 4.43 5.67 28.22
CA GLN A 152 3.14 5.03 28.49
C GLN A 152 3.28 3.50 28.55
N ALA A 153 4.05 2.92 27.63
CA ALA A 153 4.33 1.49 27.62
C ALA A 153 5.17 1.06 28.84
N GLN A 154 6.12 1.89 29.27
CA GLN A 154 6.96 1.62 30.44
C GLN A 154 6.13 1.63 31.73
N LYS A 155 5.22 2.59 31.90
CA LYS A 155 4.29 2.59 33.05
C LYS A 155 3.47 1.31 33.14
N VAL A 156 2.96 0.81 32.00
CA VAL A 156 2.21 -0.45 31.97
C VAL A 156 3.13 -1.64 32.27
N TYR A 157 4.36 -1.65 31.76
CA TYR A 157 5.37 -2.66 32.09
C TYR A 157 5.65 -2.72 33.59
N ASP A 158 5.90 -1.57 34.22
CA ASP A 158 6.20 -1.47 35.65
C ASP A 158 5.02 -1.96 36.50
N GLN A 159 3.78 -1.61 36.12
CA GLN A 159 2.58 -2.11 36.79
C GLN A 159 2.42 -3.63 36.68
N ILE A 160 2.71 -4.22 35.51
CA ILE A 160 2.66 -5.68 35.33
C ILE A 160 3.75 -6.34 36.17
N LYS A 161 4.97 -5.79 36.14
CA LYS A 161 6.11 -6.28 36.93
C LYS A 161 5.81 -6.26 38.43
N GLN A 162 5.27 -5.15 38.94
CA GLN A 162 4.87 -5.02 40.34
C GLN A 162 3.80 -6.05 40.72
N ARG A 163 2.73 -6.19 39.92
CA ARG A 163 1.68 -7.20 40.16
C ARG A 163 2.20 -8.63 40.14
N SER A 164 3.23 -8.91 39.34
CA SER A 164 3.89 -10.22 39.31
C SER A 164 4.75 -10.46 40.55
N GLN A 165 5.41 -9.43 41.08
CA GLN A 165 6.18 -9.51 42.33
C GLN A 165 5.26 -9.71 43.54
N GLU A 166 4.14 -8.98 43.61
CA GLU A 166 3.12 -9.12 44.67
C GLU A 166 2.51 -10.51 44.74
N LYS A 167 2.45 -11.22 43.60
CA LYS A 167 1.94 -12.60 43.51
C LYS A 167 3.00 -13.67 43.79
N ASN A 168 4.17 -13.29 44.32
CA ASN A 168 5.30 -14.17 44.62
C ASN A 168 5.72 -15.07 43.44
N THR A 169 5.69 -14.51 42.23
CA THR A 169 6.10 -15.26 41.04
C THR A 169 7.62 -15.29 40.95
N THR A 170 8.26 -16.45 41.12
CA THR A 170 9.72 -16.65 41.01
C THR A 170 10.24 -16.63 39.56
N ALA A 171 9.36 -16.37 38.58
CA ALA A 171 9.70 -16.37 37.17
C ALA A 171 10.50 -15.10 36.78
N ASN A 172 11.58 -15.30 36.01
CA ASN A 172 12.37 -14.19 35.50
C ASN A 172 11.52 -13.31 34.57
N PHE A 173 11.30 -12.06 34.97
CA PHE A 173 10.46 -11.14 34.22
C PHE A 173 11.24 -10.59 33.02
N PRO A 174 10.70 -10.67 31.80
CA PRO A 174 11.43 -10.22 30.60
C PRO A 174 11.72 -8.73 30.67
N GLU A 175 12.84 -8.32 30.08
CA GLU A 175 13.24 -6.93 29.96
C GLU A 175 12.26 -6.13 29.10
N PHE A 176 12.06 -4.85 29.44
CA PHE A 176 11.13 -3.96 28.76
C PHE A 176 11.34 -3.93 27.24
N GLU A 177 12.56 -3.74 26.76
CA GLU A 177 12.85 -3.63 25.32
C GLU A 177 12.44 -4.88 24.53
N LYS A 178 12.50 -6.08 25.14
CA LYS A 178 12.09 -7.33 24.50
C LYS A 178 10.58 -7.43 24.29
N ILE A 179 9.78 -6.77 25.13
CA ILE A 179 8.31 -6.86 25.11
C ILE A 179 7.59 -5.54 24.84
N LYS A 180 8.34 -4.44 24.69
CA LYS A 180 7.85 -3.09 24.43
C LYS A 180 6.81 -3.03 23.32
N ASN A 181 7.12 -3.61 22.16
CA ASN A 181 6.21 -3.62 21.01
C ASN A 181 4.93 -4.42 21.30
N ARG A 182 5.03 -5.52 22.05
CA ARG A 182 3.86 -6.30 22.46
C ARG A 182 2.97 -5.52 23.42
N ILE A 183 3.56 -4.83 24.40
CA ILE A 183 2.82 -3.97 25.34
C ILE A 183 2.10 -2.86 24.58
N LYS A 184 2.78 -2.18 23.66
CA LYS A 184 2.16 -1.15 22.82
C LYS A 184 0.98 -1.69 22.01
N SER A 185 1.12 -2.85 21.39
CA SER A 185 0.03 -3.48 20.65
C SER A 185 -1.17 -3.81 21.54
N GLN A 186 -0.94 -4.32 22.75
CA GLN A 186 -2.01 -4.62 23.72
C GLN A 186 -2.70 -3.34 24.22
N MET A 187 -1.94 -2.28 24.48
CA MET A 187 -2.49 -0.98 24.85
C MET A 187 -3.37 -0.40 23.74
N LEU A 188 -2.93 -0.53 22.48
CA LEU A 188 -3.66 -0.07 21.32
C LEU A 188 -4.97 -0.83 21.15
N GLU A 189 -4.92 -2.15 21.23
CA GLU A 189 -6.10 -3.02 21.16
C GLU A 189 -7.11 -2.65 22.26
N LYS A 190 -6.63 -2.51 23.50
CA LYS A 190 -7.47 -2.12 24.63
C LYS A 190 -8.12 -0.75 24.44
N GLN A 191 -7.42 0.23 23.89
CA GLN A 191 -7.98 1.56 23.62
C GLN A 191 -9.06 1.51 22.53
N ILE A 192 -8.84 0.75 21.45
CA ILE A 192 -9.83 0.56 20.39
C ILE A 192 -11.08 -0.14 20.94
N ILE A 193 -10.91 -1.24 21.66
CA ILE A 193 -12.02 -2.00 22.26
C ILE A 193 -12.78 -1.13 23.26
N SER A 194 -12.07 -0.42 24.15
CA SER A 194 -12.70 0.48 25.13
C SER A 194 -13.56 1.55 24.45
N LYS A 195 -13.07 2.13 23.36
CA LYS A 195 -13.83 3.11 22.57
C LYS A 195 -15.07 2.49 21.93
N LEU A 196 -14.97 1.26 21.41
CA LEU A 196 -16.11 0.56 20.81
C LEU A 196 -17.15 0.19 21.86
N MET A 197 -16.72 -0.31 23.03
CA MET A 197 -17.60 -0.86 24.06
C MET A 197 -18.30 0.20 24.91
N LYS A 198 -17.85 1.47 24.86
CA LYS A 198 -18.33 2.54 25.73
C LYS A 198 -19.86 2.71 25.71
N ASP A 199 -20.47 2.56 24.54
CA ASP A 199 -21.90 2.85 24.32
C ASP A 199 -22.69 1.62 23.83
N VAL A 200 -22.14 0.41 23.98
CA VAL A 200 -22.76 -0.81 23.46
C VAL A 200 -23.71 -1.40 24.49
N LYS A 201 -24.97 -1.62 24.09
CA LYS A 201 -25.95 -2.37 24.87
C LYS A 201 -25.83 -3.86 24.52
N ILE A 202 -25.34 -4.65 25.46
CA ILE A 202 -25.26 -6.11 25.34
C ILE A 202 -26.40 -6.70 26.17
N LYS A 203 -27.28 -7.47 25.52
CA LYS A 203 -28.28 -8.30 26.19
C LYS A 203 -27.85 -9.76 26.06
N VAL A 204 -27.86 -10.49 27.17
CA VAL A 204 -27.61 -11.92 27.20
C VAL A 204 -28.96 -12.58 27.44
N GLU A 205 -29.42 -13.41 26.50
CA GLU A 205 -30.62 -14.22 26.68
C GLU A 205 -30.22 -15.53 27.37
N GLU A 206 -30.76 -15.76 28.57
CA GLU A 206 -30.58 -17.02 29.27
C GLU A 206 -31.46 -18.09 28.62
N ILE A 207 -30.87 -19.23 28.29
CA ILE A 207 -31.62 -20.39 27.81
C ILE A 207 -32.25 -21.02 29.05
N ASN A 208 -33.57 -20.88 29.20
CA ASN A 208 -34.33 -21.66 30.17
C ASN A 208 -34.11 -23.15 29.87
N GLN A 209 -33.46 -23.85 30.80
CA GLN A 209 -33.19 -25.30 30.72
C GLN A 209 -34.48 -26.11 30.80
#